data_AF-A0A7W8UU41-F1
#
_entry.id   AF-A0A7W8UU41-F1
#
_cell.length_a   1.000
_cell.length_b   1.000
_cell.length_c   1.000
_cell.angle_alpha   90.00
_cell.angle_beta   90.00
_cell.angle_gamma   90.00
#
_symmetry.space_group_name_H-M   'P 1'
#
loop_
_entity.id
_entity.type
_entity.pdbx_description
1 polymer ?
#
loop_
_entity_poly.entity_id
_entity_poly.type
_entity_poly.pdbx_seq_one_letter_code
_entity_poly.pdbx_strand_id
1 'polypeptide(L)'
;MWRGVDTNDLKRVWTHTLQGVPAEALQAGIVALCDVPHPPTLPEFLELCRATRRQAAASSPPRLPQPDRADPAKVEACLARMREILAPLANRRPSPQWAFEMLLRGCAKNGAPLTYETKRISIDAVLSPAGRAYLDDAPAEKRAQYRAVFDAAFQLRGGVLPSRVPGEDDEEPHEATV
;
A
#
# COMPACT_ATOMS: atom_id res chain seq x y z
N MET A 1 25.97 -16.93 -41.12
CA MET A 1 26.39 -15.52 -41.17
C MET A 1 27.55 -15.22 -40.23
N TRP A 2 27.56 -15.70 -38.98
CA TRP A 2 28.60 -15.40 -37.98
C TRP A 2 29.83 -16.33 -37.97
N ARG A 3 29.90 -17.33 -38.85
CA ARG A 3 30.99 -18.32 -38.85
C ARG A 3 32.27 -17.68 -39.40
N GLY A 4 33.37 -17.73 -38.64
CA GLY A 4 34.68 -17.22 -39.03
C GLY A 4 34.93 -15.74 -38.71
N VAL A 5 34.01 -15.07 -38.00
CA VAL A 5 34.22 -13.70 -37.53
C VAL A 5 35.11 -13.71 -36.29
N ASP A 6 36.16 -12.87 -36.27
CA ASP A 6 36.94 -12.64 -35.06
C ASP A 6 36.08 -11.97 -34.00
N THR A 7 35.88 -12.67 -32.90
CA THR A 7 35.10 -12.18 -31.75
C THR A 7 35.68 -10.92 -31.10
N ASN A 8 36.99 -10.69 -31.19
CA ASN A 8 37.62 -9.50 -30.63
C ASN A 8 37.29 -8.25 -31.46
N ASP A 9 37.42 -8.36 -32.78
CA ASP A 9 37.01 -7.31 -33.69
C ASP A 9 35.52 -7.05 -33.61
N LEU A 10 34.70 -8.10 -33.50
CA LEU A 10 33.26 -7.97 -33.29
C LEU A 10 32.95 -7.17 -32.02
N LYS A 11 33.53 -7.56 -30.88
CA LYS A 11 33.34 -6.85 -29.61
C LYS A 11 33.78 -5.39 -29.72
N ARG A 12 34.94 -5.12 -30.32
CA ARG A 12 35.45 -3.76 -30.49
C ARG A 12 34.49 -2.88 -31.29
N VAL A 13 34.00 -3.39 -32.42
CA VAL A 13 33.04 -2.67 -33.27
C VAL A 13 31.73 -2.44 -32.51
N TRP A 14 31.19 -3.47 -31.84
CA TRP A 14 29.97 -3.32 -31.05
C TRP A 14 30.13 -2.29 -29.92
N THR A 15 31.19 -2.39 -29.12
CA THR A 15 31.45 -1.44 -28.03
C THR A 15 31.58 -0.01 -28.54
N HIS A 16 32.33 0.21 -29.62
CA HIS A 16 32.48 1.54 -30.21
C HIS A 16 31.15 2.12 -30.68
N THR A 17 30.31 1.29 -31.32
CA THR A 17 29.05 1.75 -31.91
C THR A 17 27.95 1.95 -30.85
N LEU A 18 27.96 1.16 -29.77
CA LEU A 18 27.00 1.27 -28.69
C LEU A 18 27.33 2.39 -27.68
N GLN A 19 28.54 2.96 -27.72
CA GLN A 19 28.96 4.04 -26.81
C GLN A 19 28.04 5.28 -26.85
N GLY A 20 27.36 5.52 -27.98
CA GLY A 20 26.41 6.63 -28.14
C GLY A 20 24.94 6.28 -27.84
N VAL A 21 24.64 5.04 -27.45
CA VAL A 21 23.27 4.58 -27.19
C VAL A 21 22.97 4.73 -25.69
N PRO A 22 21.90 5.45 -25.29
CA PRO A 22 21.56 5.60 -23.89
C PRO A 22 21.19 4.25 -23.26
N ALA A 23 21.53 4.06 -21.99
CA ALA A 23 21.36 2.81 -21.27
C ALA A 23 19.92 2.25 -21.32
N GLU A 24 18.93 3.13 -21.20
CA GLU A 24 17.51 2.75 -21.30
C GLU A 24 17.16 2.12 -22.65
N ALA A 25 17.73 2.66 -23.76
CA ALA A 25 17.49 2.12 -25.09
C ALA A 25 18.21 0.78 -25.30
N LEU A 26 19.38 0.59 -24.69
CA LEU A 26 20.08 -0.70 -24.69
C LEU A 26 19.27 -1.76 -23.94
N GLN A 27 18.76 -1.43 -22.75
CA GLN A 27 17.94 -2.36 -21.96
C GLN A 27 16.66 -2.75 -22.72
N ALA A 28 15.97 -1.77 -23.30
CA ALA A 28 14.82 -1.99 -24.16
C ALA A 28 15.14 -2.86 -25.39
N GLY A 29 16.28 -2.62 -26.04
CA GLY A 29 16.77 -3.43 -27.15
C GLY A 29 17.05 -4.88 -26.72
N ILE A 30 17.66 -5.08 -25.55
CA ILE A 30 17.95 -6.41 -24.98
C ILE A 30 16.65 -7.18 -24.71
N VAL A 31 15.63 -6.52 -24.14
CA VAL A 31 14.32 -7.17 -23.91
C VAL A 31 13.69 -7.58 -25.25
N ALA A 32 13.77 -6.73 -26.27
CA ALA A 32 13.24 -7.05 -27.60
C ALA A 32 13.96 -8.23 -28.28
N LEU A 33 15.17 -8.60 -27.84
CA LEU A 33 15.87 -9.79 -28.37
C LEU A 33 15.19 -11.10 -27.99
N CYS A 34 14.41 -11.14 -26.92
CA CYS A 34 13.67 -12.33 -26.51
C CYS A 34 12.67 -12.79 -27.60
N ASP A 35 12.21 -11.88 -28.45
CA ASP A 35 11.24 -12.14 -29.51
C ASP A 35 11.90 -12.41 -30.87
N VAL A 36 13.23 -12.31 -30.98
CA VAL A 36 13.95 -12.49 -32.25
C VAL A 36 14.48 -13.93 -32.35
N PRO A 37 14.12 -14.69 -33.40
CA PRO A 37 14.48 -16.10 -33.52
C PRO A 37 15.95 -16.34 -33.90
N HIS A 38 16.69 -15.31 -34.31
CA HIS A 38 18.09 -15.40 -34.71
C HIS A 38 18.92 -14.28 -34.08
N PRO A 39 20.24 -14.48 -33.87
CA PRO A 39 21.11 -13.43 -33.35
C PRO A 39 21.14 -12.25 -34.34
N PRO A 40 20.82 -11.03 -33.90
CA PRO A 40 20.72 -9.87 -34.79
C PRO A 40 22.11 -9.40 -35.23
N THR A 41 22.15 -8.74 -36.38
CA THR A 41 23.30 -7.91 -36.75
C THR A 41 23.34 -6.61 -35.93
N LEU A 42 24.49 -5.94 -35.89
CA LEU A 42 24.61 -4.66 -35.17
C LEU A 42 23.61 -3.59 -35.66
N PRO A 43 23.40 -3.39 -36.98
CA PRO A 43 22.35 -2.48 -37.46
C PRO A 43 20.94 -2.90 -37.04
N GLU A 44 20.62 -4.19 -37.08
CA GLU A 44 19.32 -4.72 -36.62
C GLU A 44 19.11 -4.43 -35.13
N PHE A 45 20.13 -4.66 -34.29
CA PHE A 45 20.05 -4.36 -32.86
C PHE A 45 19.86 -2.86 -32.58
N LEU A 46 20.51 -1.99 -33.34
CA LEU A 46 20.30 -0.55 -33.23
C LEU A 46 18.87 -0.14 -33.62
N GLU A 47 18.28 -0.77 -34.63
CA GLU A 47 16.88 -0.55 -34.98
C GLU A 47 15.93 -1.05 -33.90
N LEU A 48 16.19 -2.19 -33.25
CA LEU A 48 15.43 -2.64 -32.08
C LEU A 48 15.48 -1.61 -30.94
N CYS A 49 16.66 -1.11 -30.60
CA CYS A 49 16.84 -0.07 -29.58
C CYS A 49 16.04 1.22 -29.90
N ARG A 50 15.95 1.59 -31.20
CA ARG A 50 15.22 2.77 -31.67
C ARG A 50 13.71 2.54 -31.68
N ALA A 51 13.27 1.37 -32.14
CA ALA A 51 11.86 1.01 -32.25
C ALA A 51 11.19 1.00 -30.87
N THR A 52 11.82 0.38 -29.87
CA THR A 52 11.27 0.34 -28.51
C THR A 52 11.21 1.74 -27.88
N ARG A 53 12.17 2.62 -28.18
CA ARG A 53 12.10 4.02 -27.74
C ARG A 53 10.92 4.77 -28.37
N ARG A 54 10.68 4.58 -29.67
CA ARG A 54 9.53 5.19 -30.36
C ARG A 54 8.21 4.68 -29.77
N GLN A 55 8.13 3.39 -29.46
CA GLN A 55 6.96 2.79 -28.80
C GLN A 55 6.74 3.33 -27.39
N ALA A 56 7.81 3.46 -26.58
CA ALA A 56 7.73 4.06 -25.25
C ALA A 56 7.33 5.54 -25.27
N ALA A 57 7.80 6.29 -26.27
CA ALA A 57 7.38 7.67 -26.47
C ALA A 57 5.91 7.77 -26.90
N ALA A 58 5.44 6.83 -27.73
CA ALA A 58 4.05 6.76 -28.17
C ALA A 58 3.08 6.26 -27.08
N SER A 59 3.55 5.44 -26.14
CA SER A 59 2.74 4.86 -25.06
C SER A 59 2.69 5.68 -23.79
N SER A 60 3.34 6.85 -23.74
CA SER A 60 3.21 7.74 -22.59
C SER A 60 1.75 8.14 -22.40
N PRO A 61 1.11 7.77 -21.27
CA PRO A 61 -0.26 8.18 -21.01
C PRO A 61 -0.31 9.71 -20.97
N PRO A 62 -1.41 10.33 -21.43
CA PRO A 62 -1.57 11.76 -21.32
C PRO A 62 -1.41 12.16 -19.85
N ARG A 63 -0.47 13.07 -19.58
CA ARG A 63 -0.31 13.64 -18.25
C ARG A 63 -1.61 14.35 -17.92
N LEU A 64 -2.11 14.14 -16.70
CA LEU A 64 -3.22 14.94 -16.20
C LEU A 64 -2.84 16.42 -16.34
N PRO A 65 -3.77 17.27 -16.81
CA PRO A 65 -3.50 18.70 -16.85
C PRO A 65 -3.12 19.15 -15.43
N GLN A 66 -2.05 19.92 -15.32
CA GLN A 66 -1.64 20.49 -14.05
C GLN A 66 -2.75 21.47 -13.64
N PRO A 67 -3.50 21.23 -12.56
CA PRO A 67 -4.54 22.14 -12.15
C PRO A 67 -3.89 23.45 -11.69
N ASP A 68 -4.54 24.57 -12.01
CA ASP A 68 -4.17 25.85 -11.42
C ASP A 68 -4.25 25.79 -9.90
N ARG A 69 -3.50 26.68 -9.23
CA ARG A 69 -3.57 26.81 -7.78
C ARG A 69 -5.02 27.02 -7.36
N ALA A 70 -5.50 26.19 -6.43
CA ALA A 70 -6.85 26.30 -5.92
C ALA A 70 -7.14 27.71 -5.39
N ASP A 71 -8.31 28.22 -5.71
CA ASP A 71 -8.79 29.52 -5.22
C ASP A 71 -8.75 29.54 -3.68
N PRO A 72 -7.99 30.47 -3.06
CA PRO A 72 -7.83 30.53 -1.62
C PRO A 72 -9.15 30.69 -0.89
N ALA A 73 -10.15 31.36 -1.47
CA ALA A 73 -11.47 31.52 -0.86
C ALA A 73 -12.22 30.18 -0.78
N LYS A 74 -12.11 29.33 -1.81
CA LYS A 74 -12.70 27.99 -1.80
C LYS A 74 -12.01 27.07 -0.81
N VAL A 75 -10.68 27.17 -0.71
CA VAL A 75 -9.90 26.40 0.27
C VAL A 75 -10.33 26.78 1.68
N GLU A 76 -10.40 28.08 2.00
CA GLU A 76 -10.82 28.51 3.34
C GLU A 76 -12.27 28.10 3.65
N ALA A 77 -13.18 28.21 2.69
CA ALA A 77 -14.56 27.74 2.87
C ALA A 77 -14.64 26.21 3.13
N CYS A 78 -13.85 25.41 2.41
CA CYS A 78 -13.75 23.97 2.65
C CYS A 78 -13.17 23.66 4.03
N LEU A 79 -12.09 24.34 4.42
CA LEU A 79 -11.48 24.18 5.74
C LEU A 79 -12.42 24.61 6.87
N ALA A 80 -13.15 25.71 6.69
CA ALA A 80 -14.16 26.17 7.65
C ALA A 80 -15.26 25.10 7.85
N ARG A 81 -15.76 24.52 6.74
CA ARG A 81 -16.74 23.42 6.82
C ARG A 81 -16.17 22.20 7.53
N MET A 82 -14.91 21.84 7.28
CA MET A 82 -14.26 20.73 7.99
C MET A 82 -14.13 21.03 9.49
N ARG A 83 -13.72 22.24 9.87
CA ARG A 83 -13.62 22.66 11.27
C ARG A 83 -14.97 22.58 11.96
N GLU A 84 -16.04 23.02 11.30
CA GLU A 84 -17.41 22.94 11.84
C GLU A 84 -17.84 21.49 12.10
N ILE A 85 -17.62 20.59 11.14
CA ILE A 85 -17.94 19.16 11.27
C ILE A 85 -17.13 18.51 12.41
N LEU A 86 -15.86 18.90 12.56
CA LEU A 86 -14.95 18.32 13.54
C LEU A 86 -15.04 18.97 14.93
N ALA A 87 -15.60 20.17 15.06
CA ALA A 87 -15.69 20.90 16.32
C ALA A 87 -16.34 20.09 17.47
N PRO A 88 -17.42 19.31 17.25
CA PRO A 88 -18.01 18.47 18.29
C PRO A 88 -17.11 17.29 18.73
N LEU A 89 -16.14 16.92 17.89
CA LEU A 89 -15.20 15.82 18.15
C LEU A 89 -13.89 16.33 18.78
N ALA A 90 -13.54 17.61 18.60
CA ALA A 90 -12.28 18.19 19.05
C ALA A 90 -12.01 18.00 20.56
N ASN A 91 -13.07 18.01 21.38
CA ASN A 91 -12.96 17.83 22.84
C ASN A 91 -13.37 16.43 23.32
N ARG A 92 -13.72 15.51 22.41
CA ARG A 92 -14.06 14.14 22.80
C ARG A 92 -12.78 13.33 22.94
N ARG A 93 -12.56 12.78 24.13
CA ARG A 93 -11.49 11.79 24.31
C ARG A 93 -11.81 10.57 23.45
N PRO A 94 -10.85 10.08 22.63
CA PRO A 94 -10.98 8.81 21.95
C PRO A 94 -11.29 7.73 23.00
N SER A 95 -12.36 6.99 22.81
CA SER A 95 -12.81 5.96 23.75
C SER A 95 -13.07 4.66 23.00
N PRO A 96 -12.63 3.50 23.53
CA PRO A 96 -12.94 2.20 22.93
C PRO A 96 -14.41 1.81 23.11
N GLN A 97 -15.22 2.61 23.81
CA GLN A 97 -16.66 2.40 23.99
C GLN A 97 -17.39 2.06 22.69
N TRP A 98 -17.03 2.74 21.59
CA TRP A 98 -17.67 2.51 20.29
C TRP A 98 -17.54 1.05 19.83
N ALA A 99 -16.43 0.39 20.15
CA ALA A 99 -16.15 -0.98 19.72
C ALA A 99 -16.98 -1.98 20.52
N PHE A 100 -17.08 -1.77 21.84
CA PHE A 100 -17.98 -2.54 22.70
C PHE A 100 -19.45 -2.43 22.23
N GLU A 101 -19.92 -1.20 22.00
CA GLU A 101 -21.30 -0.96 21.55
C GLU A 101 -21.55 -1.51 20.15
N MET A 102 -20.56 -1.46 19.25
CA MET A 102 -20.67 -2.00 17.91
C MET A 102 -20.76 -3.53 17.91
N LEU A 103 -19.94 -4.21 18.72
CA LEU A 103 -19.98 -5.66 18.85
C LEU A 103 -21.25 -6.13 19.57
N LEU A 104 -21.72 -5.41 20.60
CA LEU A 104 -23.03 -5.69 21.22
C LEU A 104 -24.18 -5.57 20.21
N ARG A 105 -24.13 -4.53 19.37
CA ARG A 105 -25.18 -4.30 18.37
C ARG A 105 -25.13 -5.32 17.24
N GLY A 106 -23.94 -5.83 16.89
CA GLY A 106 -23.74 -6.84 15.84
C GLY A 106 -23.92 -6.32 14.40
N CYS A 107 -24.31 -5.05 14.22
CA CYS A 107 -24.52 -4.42 12.92
C CYS A 107 -24.04 -2.96 12.89
N ALA A 108 -23.94 -2.39 11.70
CA ALA A 108 -23.67 -0.97 11.49
C ALA A 108 -24.89 -0.10 11.90
N LYS A 109 -24.71 1.22 11.98
CA LYS A 109 -25.81 2.13 12.39
C LYS A 109 -27.03 2.08 11.47
N ASN A 110 -26.84 1.71 10.20
CA ASN A 110 -27.89 1.53 9.21
C ASN A 110 -28.48 0.11 9.19
N GLY A 111 -28.12 -0.77 10.14
CA GLY A 111 -28.60 -2.15 10.21
C GLY A 111 -27.84 -3.14 9.33
N ALA A 112 -26.90 -2.70 8.48
CA ALA A 112 -26.12 -3.59 7.64
C ALA A 112 -25.19 -4.50 8.47
N PRO A 113 -24.91 -5.74 8.02
CA PRO A 113 -23.98 -6.62 8.70
C PRO A 113 -22.57 -6.01 8.76
N LEU A 114 -21.86 -6.25 9.86
CA LEU A 114 -20.49 -5.78 9.99
C LEU A 114 -19.57 -6.49 9.00
N THR A 115 -18.79 -5.72 8.26
CA THR A 115 -17.74 -6.25 7.38
C THR A 115 -16.63 -6.92 8.20
N TYR A 116 -15.81 -7.75 7.55
CA TYR A 116 -14.67 -8.39 8.19
C TYR A 116 -13.73 -7.38 8.86
N GLU A 117 -13.30 -6.34 8.13
CA GLU A 117 -12.40 -5.31 8.67
C GLU A 117 -13.03 -4.55 9.85
N THR A 118 -14.32 -4.23 9.76
CA THR A 118 -15.02 -3.58 10.87
C THR A 118 -15.03 -4.45 12.12
N LYS A 119 -15.25 -5.77 11.98
CA LYS A 119 -15.18 -6.71 13.11
C LYS A 119 -13.77 -6.80 13.67
N ARG A 120 -12.75 -6.93 12.81
CA ARG A 120 -11.34 -7.02 13.21
C ARG A 120 -10.90 -5.80 14.00
N ILE A 121 -11.13 -4.59 13.48
CA ILE A 121 -10.75 -3.33 14.14
C ILE A 121 -11.51 -3.16 15.47
N SER A 122 -12.78 -3.60 15.54
CA SER A 122 -13.54 -3.56 16.79
C SER A 122 -12.97 -4.52 17.84
N ILE A 123 -12.59 -5.72 17.43
CA ILE A 123 -11.92 -6.72 18.29
C ILE A 123 -10.58 -6.16 18.80
N ASP A 124 -9.77 -5.59 17.90
CA ASP A 124 -8.48 -4.98 18.26
C ASP A 124 -8.66 -3.84 19.28
N ALA A 125 -9.64 -2.97 19.07
CA ALA A 125 -9.94 -1.88 19.99
C ALA A 125 -10.40 -2.38 21.37
N VAL A 126 -11.25 -3.41 21.43
CA VAL A 126 -11.71 -4.02 22.70
C VAL A 126 -10.56 -4.69 23.45
N LEU A 127 -9.69 -5.41 22.74
CA LEU A 127 -8.58 -6.16 23.35
C LEU A 127 -7.35 -5.29 23.65
N SER A 128 -7.32 -4.05 23.16
CA SER A 128 -6.25 -3.09 23.42
C SER A 128 -6.09 -2.74 24.92
N PRO A 129 -4.94 -2.17 25.35
CA PRO A 129 -4.77 -1.64 26.69
C PRO A 129 -5.87 -0.64 27.10
N ALA A 130 -6.28 0.23 26.17
CA ALA A 130 -7.36 1.20 26.40
C ALA A 130 -8.72 0.51 26.58
N GLY A 131 -9.00 -0.54 25.80
CA GLY A 131 -10.22 -1.35 25.91
C GLY A 131 -10.35 -2.04 27.26
N ARG A 132 -9.24 -2.60 27.78
CA ARG A 132 -9.19 -3.19 29.13
C ARG A 132 -9.42 -2.17 30.23
N ALA A 133 -8.71 -1.04 30.20
CA ALA A 133 -8.91 0.04 31.18
C ALA A 133 -10.36 0.54 31.17
N TYR A 134 -10.96 0.68 29.98
CA TYR A 134 -12.35 1.09 29.85
C TYR A 134 -13.34 0.06 30.43
N LEU A 135 -13.07 -1.23 30.28
CA LEU A 135 -13.88 -2.30 30.89
C LEU A 135 -13.81 -2.27 32.42
N ASP A 136 -12.62 -2.04 32.97
CA ASP A 136 -12.41 -1.93 34.42
C ASP A 136 -13.19 -0.74 35.00
N ASP A 137 -13.14 0.41 34.31
CA ASP A 137 -13.84 1.65 34.67
C ASP A 137 -15.34 1.66 34.31
N ALA A 138 -15.85 0.62 33.63
CA ALA A 138 -17.22 0.60 33.13
C ALA A 138 -18.26 0.62 34.27
N PRO A 139 -19.41 1.31 34.10
CA PRO A 139 -20.48 1.31 35.08
C PRO A 139 -21.03 -0.11 35.30
N ALA A 140 -21.44 -0.41 36.54
CA ALA A 140 -21.84 -1.77 36.96
C ALA A 140 -22.89 -2.41 36.05
N GLU A 141 -23.85 -1.62 35.56
CA GLU A 141 -24.92 -2.05 34.66
C GLU A 141 -24.41 -2.59 33.32
N LYS A 142 -23.37 -1.97 32.75
CA LYS A 142 -22.79 -2.36 31.45
C LYS A 142 -21.58 -3.26 31.58
N ARG A 143 -20.93 -3.31 32.74
CA ARG A 143 -19.70 -4.08 32.96
C ARG A 143 -19.88 -5.55 32.63
N ALA A 144 -21.01 -6.16 33.01
CA ALA A 144 -21.29 -7.56 32.67
C ALA A 144 -21.42 -7.79 31.15
N GLN A 145 -22.12 -6.89 30.44
CA GLN A 145 -22.28 -6.97 28.98
C GLN A 145 -20.96 -6.76 28.25
N TYR A 146 -20.18 -5.75 28.66
CA TYR A 146 -18.87 -5.48 28.09
C TYR A 146 -17.87 -6.58 28.41
N ARG A 147 -17.97 -7.22 29.57
CA ARG A 147 -17.14 -8.37 29.90
C ARG A 147 -17.42 -9.55 28.97
N ALA A 148 -18.70 -9.85 28.73
CA ALA A 148 -19.08 -10.90 27.79
C ALA A 148 -18.55 -10.63 26.36
N VAL A 149 -18.59 -9.37 25.90
CA VAL A 149 -18.02 -8.96 24.61
C VAL A 149 -16.51 -9.14 24.59
N PHE A 150 -15.82 -8.73 25.66
CA PHE A 150 -14.37 -8.87 25.78
C PHE A 150 -13.97 -10.34 25.71
N ASP A 151 -14.65 -11.20 26.47
CA ASP A 151 -14.37 -12.64 26.51
C ASP A 151 -14.65 -13.26 25.13
N ALA A 152 -15.75 -12.90 24.46
CA ALA A 152 -16.05 -13.37 23.11
C ALA A 152 -15.01 -12.89 22.07
N ALA A 153 -14.58 -11.64 22.14
CA ALA A 153 -13.53 -11.09 21.27
C ALA A 153 -12.19 -11.80 21.50
N PHE A 154 -11.87 -12.12 22.75
CA PHE A 154 -10.66 -12.85 23.11
C PHE A 154 -10.64 -14.27 22.54
N GLN A 155 -11.78 -14.98 22.61
CA GLN A 155 -11.93 -16.30 21.98
C GLN A 155 -11.79 -16.23 20.45
N LEU A 156 -12.42 -15.23 19.82
CA LEU A 156 -12.34 -15.04 18.36
C LEU A 156 -10.92 -14.75 17.86
N ARG A 157 -10.07 -14.12 18.67
CA ARG A 157 -8.67 -13.84 18.34
C ARG A 157 -7.74 -15.03 18.59
N GLY A 158 -8.23 -16.12 19.17
CA GLY A 158 -7.42 -17.30 19.47
C GLY A 158 -6.64 -17.22 20.79
N GLY A 159 -7.09 -16.39 21.75
CA GLY A 159 -6.58 -16.44 23.12
C GLY A 159 -5.21 -15.78 23.37
N VAL A 160 -4.68 -15.02 22.42
CA VAL A 160 -3.45 -14.23 22.60
C VAL A 160 -3.81 -12.74 22.63
N LEU A 161 -3.52 -12.07 23.74
CA LEU A 161 -3.67 -10.62 23.84
C LEU A 161 -2.49 -9.93 23.16
N PRO A 162 -2.72 -8.82 22.43
CA PRO A 162 -1.63 -8.01 21.91
C PRO A 162 -0.76 -7.47 23.05
N SER A 163 0.55 -7.39 22.80
CA SER A 163 1.56 -6.89 23.75
C SER A 163 1.14 -5.52 24.30
N ARG A 164 1.49 -5.24 25.56
CA ARG A 164 1.26 -3.93 26.18
C ARG A 164 2.24 -2.88 25.66
N VAL A 165 3.28 -3.28 24.93
CA VAL A 165 4.32 -2.38 24.41
C VAL A 165 3.90 -1.87 23.03
N PRO A 166 3.72 -0.55 22.85
CA PRO A 166 3.47 0.02 21.53
C PRO A 166 4.72 -0.18 20.63
N GLY A 167 4.60 -0.98 19.57
CA GLY A 167 5.62 -1.10 18.51
C GLY A 167 6.40 -2.41 18.42
N GLU A 168 6.04 -3.46 19.15
CA GLU A 168 6.76 -4.76 19.09
C GLU A 168 6.26 -5.72 17.99
N ASP A 169 5.11 -5.47 17.36
CA ASP A 169 4.51 -6.40 16.38
C ASP A 169 5.11 -6.28 14.94
N ASP A 170 6.13 -5.42 14.73
CA ASP A 170 6.74 -5.19 13.40
C ASP A 170 8.04 -6.01 13.16
N GLU A 171 8.51 -6.81 14.11
CA GLU A 171 9.67 -7.69 13.90
C GLU A 171 9.24 -9.17 13.84
N GLU A 172 8.73 -9.60 12.68
CA GLU A 172 8.82 -11.03 12.34
C GLU A 172 10.30 -11.41 12.24
N PRO A 173 10.78 -12.43 12.98
CA PRO A 173 12.13 -12.94 12.77
C PRO A 173 12.17 -13.61 11.40
N HIS A 174 12.85 -12.99 10.44
CA HIS A 174 13.30 -13.69 9.25
C HIS A 174 14.17 -14.87 9.70
N GLU A 175 13.63 -16.08 9.64
CA GLU A 175 14.42 -17.31 9.69
C GLU A 175 15.41 -17.27 8.51
N ALA A 176 16.64 -16.89 8.82
CA ALA A 176 17.78 -17.06 7.94
C ALA A 176 18.12 -18.56 7.91
N THR A 177 17.53 -19.27 6.97
CA THR A 177 17.98 -20.62 6.62
C THR A 177 19.29 -20.48 5.83
N VAL A 178 20.40 -20.85 6.48
CA VAL A 178 21.71 -21.07 5.86
C VAL A 178 21.75 -22.45 5.23
#